data_AF-A0A7C0W823-F1
#
_entry.id   AF-A0A7C0W823-F1
#
_cell.length_a   1.000
_cell.length_b   1.000
_cell.length_c   1.000
_cell.angle_alpha   90.00
_cell.angle_beta   90.00
_cell.angle_gamma   90.00
#
_symmetry.space_group_name_H-M   'P 1'
#
loop_
_entity.id
_entity.type
_entity.pdbx_description
1 polymer ?
#
loop_
_entity_poly.entity_id
_entity_poly.type
_entity_poly.pdbx_seq_one_letter_code
_entity_poly.pdbx_strand_id
1 'polypeptide(L)'
;MAKQALYYDDAKRLFVFEGFSLDAIVGLLDNHVARKTLYNWKMQGNWEDKRKKHLNKAKDLQTDLVDLAELTIKEAKANPTPHNIYAMSRALAALKAYQGVKLLDKETPPEDRKGLTPENIRQIEKEVLGLE
;
A
#
# COMPACT_ATOMS: atom_id res chain seq x y z
N MET A 1 -35.12 -7.45 -7.04
CA MET A 1 -34.05 -7.68 -8.04
C MET A 1 -33.09 -6.49 -8.19
N ALA A 2 -33.54 -5.21 -8.21
CA ALA A 2 -32.64 -4.06 -8.41
C ALA A 2 -31.65 -3.77 -7.24
N LYS A 3 -32.10 -3.85 -5.98
CA LYS A 3 -31.23 -3.58 -4.81
C LYS A 3 -30.10 -4.60 -4.63
N GLN A 4 -30.29 -5.82 -5.13
CA GLN A 4 -29.26 -6.86 -5.08
C GLN A 4 -28.13 -6.56 -6.08
N ALA A 5 -28.46 -6.15 -7.30
CA ALA A 5 -27.43 -5.78 -8.28
C ALA A 5 -26.59 -4.57 -7.85
N LEU A 6 -27.19 -3.64 -7.09
CA LEU A 6 -26.50 -2.41 -6.68
C LEU A 6 -25.59 -2.60 -5.46
N TYR A 7 -26.07 -3.27 -4.41
CA TYR A 7 -25.37 -3.31 -3.12
C TYR A 7 -24.64 -4.63 -2.83
N TYR A 8 -24.82 -5.67 -3.65
CA TYR A 8 -24.22 -6.98 -3.38
C TYR A 8 -22.70 -6.93 -3.43
N ASP A 9 -22.12 -6.31 -4.46
CA ASP A 9 -20.67 -6.25 -4.64
C ASP A 9 -20.01 -5.35 -3.59
N ASP A 10 -20.63 -4.24 -3.24
CA ASP A 10 -20.16 -3.36 -2.16
C ASP A 10 -20.22 -4.06 -0.81
N ALA A 11 -21.34 -4.70 -0.47
CA ALA A 11 -21.48 -5.45 0.78
C ALA A 11 -20.46 -6.60 0.86
N LYS A 12 -20.23 -7.31 -0.25
CA LYS A 12 -19.21 -8.35 -0.35
C LYS A 12 -17.82 -7.77 -0.13
N ARG A 13 -17.53 -6.61 -0.71
CA ARG A 13 -16.23 -5.93 -0.56
C ARG A 13 -15.96 -5.56 0.89
N LEU A 14 -16.93 -4.91 1.54
CA LEU A 14 -16.88 -4.51 2.95
C LEU A 14 -16.68 -5.71 3.89
N PHE A 15 -17.35 -6.84 3.61
CA PHE A 15 -17.22 -8.03 4.45
C PHE A 15 -15.92 -8.82 4.21
N VAL A 16 -15.59 -9.08 2.95
CA VAL A 16 -14.51 -10.01 2.55
C VAL A 16 -13.14 -9.34 2.62
N PHE A 17 -13.01 -8.11 2.12
CA PHE A 17 -11.72 -7.42 2.01
C PHE A 17 -11.49 -6.46 3.17
N GLU A 18 -12.51 -5.69 3.57
CA GLU A 18 -12.37 -4.70 4.65
C GLU A 18 -12.66 -5.28 6.05
N GLY A 19 -13.26 -6.47 6.12
CA GLY A 19 -13.43 -7.22 7.35
C GLY A 19 -14.53 -6.73 8.30
N PHE A 20 -15.44 -5.87 7.81
CA PHE A 20 -16.55 -5.36 8.60
C PHE A 20 -17.56 -6.44 9.03
N SER A 21 -18.21 -6.23 10.17
CA SER A 21 -19.33 -7.06 10.60
C SER A 21 -20.59 -6.75 9.78
N LEU A 22 -21.53 -7.68 9.72
CA LEU A 22 -22.80 -7.43 9.02
C LEU A 22 -23.55 -6.22 9.59
N ASP A 23 -23.47 -5.98 10.90
CA ASP A 23 -24.08 -4.82 11.55
C ASP A 23 -23.43 -3.51 11.12
N ALA A 24 -22.10 -3.47 11.04
CA ALA A 24 -21.38 -2.32 10.53
C ALA A 24 -21.74 -2.03 9.08
N ILE A 25 -21.89 -3.08 8.25
CA ILE A 25 -22.26 -2.94 6.84
C ILE A 25 -23.67 -2.38 6.68
N VAL A 26 -24.63 -2.75 7.54
CA VAL A 26 -25.97 -2.15 7.52
C VAL A 26 -25.90 -0.63 7.73
N GLY A 27 -25.07 -0.18 8.67
CA GLY A 27 -24.82 1.24 8.90
C GLY A 27 -24.11 1.93 7.73
N LEU A 28 -23.08 1.30 7.17
CA LEU A 28 -22.30 1.83 6.04
C LEU A 28 -23.09 1.91 4.73
N LEU A 29 -24.14 1.10 4.59
CA LEU A 29 -25.06 1.14 3.46
C LEU A 29 -26.30 1.99 3.76
N ASP A 30 -26.25 2.89 4.75
CA ASP A 30 -27.34 3.80 5.14
C ASP A 30 -28.69 3.09 5.33
N ASN A 31 -28.68 1.87 5.89
CA ASN A 31 -29.86 1.01 6.08
C ASN A 31 -30.63 0.67 4.78
N HIS A 32 -30.04 0.83 3.59
CA HIS A 32 -30.65 0.44 2.32
C HIS A 32 -30.84 -1.08 2.21
N VAL A 33 -30.02 -1.84 2.94
CA VAL A 33 -30.05 -3.31 2.99
C VAL A 33 -30.20 -3.79 4.43
N ALA A 34 -31.25 -4.58 4.69
CA ALA A 34 -31.47 -5.18 6.00
C ALA A 34 -30.44 -6.28 6.31
N ARG A 35 -30.09 -6.45 7.59
CA ARG A 35 -29.17 -7.48 8.08
C ARG A 35 -29.50 -8.89 7.57
N LYS A 36 -30.78 -9.26 7.54
CA LYS A 36 -31.25 -10.56 7.04
C LYS A 36 -30.88 -10.78 5.57
N THR A 37 -30.96 -9.74 4.75
CA THR A 37 -30.56 -9.80 3.34
C THR A 37 -29.06 -9.99 3.19
N LEU A 38 -28.25 -9.25 3.95
CA LEU A 38 -26.79 -9.42 3.98
C LEU A 38 -26.40 -10.83 4.43
N TYR A 39 -27.09 -11.37 5.44
CA TYR A 39 -26.88 -12.75 5.89
C TYR A 39 -27.17 -13.76 4.77
N ASN A 40 -28.28 -13.61 4.05
CA ASN A 40 -28.61 -14.48 2.93
C ASN A 40 -27.55 -14.41 1.82
N TRP A 41 -27.07 -13.21 1.48
CA TRP A 41 -26.01 -13.03 0.48
C TRP A 41 -24.67 -13.62 0.91
N LYS A 42 -24.33 -13.47 2.19
CA LYS A 42 -23.15 -14.09 2.81
C LYS A 42 -23.17 -15.62 2.66
N MET A 43 -24.31 -16.23 2.93
CA MET A 43 -24.51 -17.68 2.81
C MET A 43 -24.50 -18.13 1.35
N GLN A 44 -25.24 -17.46 0.46
CA GLN A 44 -25.27 -17.79 -0.97
C GLN A 44 -23.91 -17.62 -1.66
N GLY A 45 -23.15 -16.60 -1.25
CA GLY A 45 -21.88 -16.25 -1.86
C GLY A 45 -20.64 -16.88 -1.22
N ASN A 46 -20.81 -17.70 -0.17
CA ASN A 46 -19.72 -18.26 0.64
C ASN A 46 -18.69 -17.19 1.06
N TRP A 47 -19.15 -16.05 1.57
CA TRP A 47 -18.26 -14.91 1.86
C TRP A 47 -17.26 -15.22 2.98
N GLU A 48 -17.59 -16.10 3.93
CA GLU A 48 -16.65 -16.53 4.99
C GLU A 48 -15.44 -17.27 4.43
N ASP A 49 -15.66 -18.19 3.49
CA ASP A 49 -14.56 -18.91 2.83
C ASP A 49 -13.69 -17.95 2.02
N LYS A 50 -14.32 -17.00 1.30
CA LYS A 50 -13.61 -15.94 0.57
C LYS A 50 -12.80 -15.05 1.50
N ARG A 51 -13.35 -14.67 2.66
CA ARG A 51 -12.65 -13.87 3.67
C ARG A 51 -11.46 -14.64 4.24
N LYS A 52 -11.65 -15.91 4.59
CA LYS A 52 -10.57 -16.78 5.08
C LYS A 52 -9.46 -16.93 4.05
N LYS A 53 -9.80 -17.16 2.78
CA LYS A 53 -8.82 -17.23 1.68
C LYS A 53 -8.09 -15.90 1.49
N HIS A 54 -8.78 -14.78 1.58
CA HIS A 54 -8.16 -13.46 1.48
C HIS A 54 -7.18 -13.21 2.63
N LEU A 55 -7.58 -13.50 3.87
CA LEU A 55 -6.71 -13.38 5.04
C LEU A 55 -5.50 -14.31 4.97
N ASN A 56 -5.67 -15.53 4.48
CA ASN A 56 -4.55 -16.45 4.28
C ASN A 56 -3.59 -15.94 3.20
N LYS A 57 -4.09 -15.54 2.03
CA LYS A 57 -3.25 -14.95 0.97
C LYS A 57 -2.51 -13.69 1.44
N ALA A 58 -3.15 -12.87 2.26
CA ALA A 58 -2.51 -11.70 2.85
C ALA A 58 -1.37 -12.10 3.80
N LYS A 59 -1.58 -13.11 4.64
CA LYS A 59 -0.52 -13.67 5.50
C LYS A 59 0.63 -14.27 4.70
N ASP A 60 0.31 -15.01 3.64
CA ASP A 60 1.32 -15.62 2.75
C ASP A 60 2.18 -14.53 2.10
N LEU A 61 1.54 -13.49 1.52
CA LEU A 61 2.27 -12.38 0.90
C LEU A 61 3.13 -11.59 1.89
N GLN A 62 2.65 -11.37 3.12
CA GLN A 62 3.45 -10.72 4.16
C GLN A 62 4.68 -11.58 4.51
N THR A 63 4.50 -12.88 4.61
CA THR A 63 5.58 -13.83 4.91
C THR A 63 6.61 -13.82 3.78
N ASP A 64 6.16 -13.91 2.53
CA ASP A 64 7.03 -13.85 1.35
C ASP A 64 7.82 -12.53 1.27
N LEU A 65 7.19 -11.40 1.61
CA LEU A 65 7.86 -10.10 1.65
C LEU A 65 8.92 -10.00 2.75
N VAL A 66 8.67 -10.61 3.91
CA VAL A 66 9.65 -10.70 5.00
C VAL A 66 10.83 -11.56 4.56
N ASP A 67 10.58 -12.73 3.97
CA ASP A 67 11.62 -13.64 3.48
C ASP A 67 12.49 -12.97 2.40
N LEU A 68 11.87 -12.22 1.50
CA LEU A 68 12.57 -11.44 0.47
C LEU A 68 13.42 -10.32 1.10
N ALA A 69 12.89 -9.62 2.10
CA ALA A 69 13.64 -8.59 2.82
C ALA A 69 14.85 -9.21 3.56
N GLU A 70 14.68 -10.37 4.20
CA GLU A 70 15.80 -11.07 4.84
C GLU A 70 16.88 -11.50 3.85
N LEU A 71 16.49 -12.02 2.69
CA LEU A 71 17.43 -12.43 1.64
C LEU A 71 18.26 -11.24 1.14
N THR A 72 17.60 -10.15 0.79
CA THR A 72 18.28 -8.94 0.29
C THR A 72 19.18 -8.29 1.36
N ILE A 73 18.80 -8.34 2.65
CA ILE A 73 19.67 -7.91 3.75
C ILE A 73 20.91 -8.80 3.87
N LYS A 74 20.76 -10.12 3.76
CA LYS A 74 21.91 -11.07 3.81
C LYS A 74 22.87 -10.81 2.66
N GLU A 75 22.36 -10.61 1.44
CA GLU A 75 23.16 -10.31 0.26
C GLU A 75 23.88 -8.96 0.37
N ALA A 76 23.20 -7.91 0.83
CA ALA A 76 23.81 -6.60 1.05
C ALA A 76 24.88 -6.61 2.15
N LYS A 77 24.70 -7.43 3.21
CA LYS A 77 25.72 -7.62 4.26
C LYS A 77 26.94 -8.38 3.75
N ALA A 78 26.74 -9.41 2.92
CA ALA A 78 27.83 -10.20 2.36
C ALA A 78 28.62 -9.41 1.31
N ASN A 79 27.93 -8.68 0.44
CA ASN A 79 28.51 -7.90 -0.65
C ASN A 79 27.77 -6.55 -0.77
N PRO A 80 28.26 -5.48 -0.11
CA PRO A 80 27.60 -4.17 -0.08
C PRO A 80 27.83 -3.39 -1.38
N THR A 81 27.38 -3.94 -2.50
CA THR A 81 27.36 -3.25 -3.79
C THR A 81 26.20 -2.25 -3.84
N PRO A 82 26.30 -1.16 -4.64
CA PRO A 82 25.18 -0.23 -4.83
C PRO A 82 23.89 -0.93 -5.27
N HIS A 83 24.00 -1.98 -6.09
CA HIS A 83 22.88 -2.79 -6.53
C HIS A 83 22.20 -3.53 -5.37
N ASN A 84 22.98 -4.19 -4.51
CA ASN A 84 22.45 -4.98 -3.39
C ASN A 84 21.85 -4.09 -2.30
N ILE A 85 22.48 -2.93 -2.02
CA ILE A 85 21.94 -1.93 -1.09
C ILE A 85 20.63 -1.37 -1.64
N TYR A 86 20.54 -1.10 -2.94
CA TYR A 86 19.30 -0.65 -3.57
C TYR A 86 18.21 -1.71 -3.49
N ALA A 87 18.50 -2.97 -3.84
CA ALA A 87 17.54 -4.08 -3.74
C ALA A 87 17.00 -4.25 -2.31
N MET A 88 17.88 -4.23 -1.30
CA MET A 88 17.50 -4.22 0.12
C MET A 88 16.60 -3.04 0.48
N SER A 89 16.95 -1.82 0.04
CA SER A 89 16.15 -0.63 0.34
C SER A 89 14.73 -0.71 -0.24
N ARG A 90 14.58 -1.28 -1.45
CA ARG A 90 13.30 -1.48 -2.11
C ARG A 90 12.46 -2.57 -1.45
N ALA A 91 13.08 -3.68 -1.05
CA ALA A 91 12.40 -4.76 -0.32
C ALA A 91 11.86 -4.27 1.04
N LEU A 92 12.68 -3.51 1.78
CA LEU A 92 12.27 -2.87 3.04
C LEU A 92 11.15 -1.84 2.85
N ALA A 93 11.21 -1.06 1.76
CA ALA A 93 10.15 -0.12 1.43
C ALA A 93 8.83 -0.87 1.15
N ALA A 94 8.85 -1.90 0.31
CA ALA A 94 7.67 -2.71 0.01
C ALA A 94 7.04 -3.32 1.28
N LEU A 95 7.86 -3.83 2.20
CA LEU A 95 7.39 -4.37 3.48
C LEU A 95 6.71 -3.29 4.35
N LYS A 96 7.28 -2.09 4.42
CA LYS A 96 6.67 -0.96 5.17
C LYS A 96 5.36 -0.50 4.54
N ALA A 97 5.30 -0.40 3.22
CA ALA A 97 4.06 -0.06 2.49
C ALA A 97 2.96 -1.08 2.78
N TYR A 98 3.30 -2.37 2.80
CA TYR A 98 2.36 -3.45 3.09
C TYR A 98 1.79 -3.38 4.52
N GLN A 99 2.60 -2.97 5.50
CA GLN A 99 2.17 -2.76 6.89
C GLN A 99 1.30 -1.50 7.09
N GLY A 100 0.94 -0.79 6.02
CA GLY A 100 0.15 0.44 6.10
C GLY A 100 0.93 1.65 6.60
N VAL A 101 2.26 1.54 6.72
CA VAL A 101 3.12 2.69 6.96
C VAL A 101 3.22 3.44 5.65
N LYS A 102 2.69 4.68 5.60
CA LYS A 102 2.89 5.57 4.47
C LYS A 102 4.38 5.70 4.23
N LEU A 103 4.89 5.06 3.18
CA LEU A 103 6.17 5.43 2.63
C LEU A 103 6.02 6.87 2.19
N LEU A 104 6.73 7.77 2.87
CA LEU A 104 7.03 9.05 2.30
C LEU A 104 8.00 8.76 1.14
N ASP A 105 7.45 8.36 -0.01
CA ASP A 105 8.09 8.60 -1.31
C ASP A 105 8.03 10.12 -1.52
N LYS A 106 8.75 10.86 -0.67
CA LYS A 106 9.19 12.19 -1.03
C LYS A 106 10.32 11.98 -2.03
N GLU A 107 9.98 11.58 -3.25
CA GLU A 107 10.66 12.21 -4.37
C GLU A 107 10.42 13.70 -4.14
N THR A 108 11.43 14.38 -3.62
CA THR A 108 11.40 15.83 -3.51
C THR A 108 11.08 16.35 -4.91
N PRO A 109 9.97 17.08 -5.09
CA PRO A 109 9.67 17.72 -6.36
C PRO A 109 10.92 18.47 -6.82
N PRO A 110 11.20 18.56 -8.14
CA PRO A 110 12.35 19.28 -8.65
C PRO A 110 12.47 20.71 -8.07
N GLU A 111 11.34 21.29 -7.71
CA GLU A 111 11.17 22.63 -7.13
C GLU A 111 11.74 22.78 -5.71
N ASP A 112 11.83 21.70 -4.93
CA ASP A 112 12.38 21.72 -3.56
C ASP A 112 13.86 21.32 -3.49
N ARG A 113 14.48 21.01 -4.63
CA ARG A 113 15.92 20.72 -4.69
C ARG A 113 16.68 22.04 -4.61
N LYS A 114 17.07 22.44 -3.39
CA LYS A 114 18.07 23.49 -3.14
C LYS A 114 19.47 23.04 -3.61
N GLY A 115 19.61 22.77 -4.91
CA GLY A 115 20.84 22.40 -5.57
C GLY A 115 21.32 23.49 -6.52
N LEU A 116 22.21 23.10 -7.44
CA LEU A 116 22.80 23.93 -8.49
C LEU A 116 21.73 24.35 -9.52
N THR A 117 20.86 25.28 -9.15
CA THR A 117 20.01 25.98 -10.12
C THR A 117 20.86 26.95 -10.95
N PRO A 118 20.47 27.25 -12.20
CA PRO A 118 21.20 28.19 -13.04
C PRO A 118 21.41 29.56 -12.39
N GLU A 119 20.43 30.02 -11.61
CA GLU A 119 20.53 31.22 -10.78
C GLU A 119 21.64 31.12 -9.73
N ASN A 120 21.69 30.01 -8.98
CA ASN A 120 22.68 29.81 -7.93
C ASN A 120 24.09 29.61 -8.50
N ILE A 121 24.22 28.97 -9.67
CA ILE A 121 25.50 28.82 -10.37
C ILE A 121 26.04 30.19 -10.78
N ARG A 122 25.23 31.05 -11.40
CA ARG A 122 25.64 32.42 -11.76
C ARG A 122 26.03 33.25 -10.55
N GLN A 123 25.31 33.07 -9.43
CA GLN A 123 25.64 33.75 -8.19
C GLN A 123 26.99 33.29 -7.65
N ILE A 124 27.28 31.98 -7.67
CA ILE A 124 28.58 31.44 -7.27
C ILE A 124 29.70 31.88 -8.22
N GLU A 125 29.47 31.86 -9.53
CA GLU A 125 30.44 32.33 -10.54
C GLU A 125 30.79 33.81 -10.35
N LYS A 126 29.81 34.63 -9.99
CA LYS A 126 30.02 36.06 -9.75
C LYS A 126 30.68 36.35 -8.39
N GLU A 127 30.21 35.72 -7.32
CA GLU A 127 30.66 36.03 -5.95
C GLU A 127 32.00 35.36 -5.59
N VAL A 128 32.32 34.21 -6.18
CA VAL A 128 33.53 33.43 -5.85
C VAL A 128 34.56 33.47 -6.96
N LEU A 129 34.14 33.43 -8.23
CA LEU A 129 35.05 33.34 -9.38
C LEU A 129 35.25 34.67 -10.12
N GLY A 130 34.40 35.69 -9.87
CA GLY A 130 34.53 37.02 -10.45
C GLY A 130 34.33 37.09 -11.96
N LEU A 131 33.62 36.12 -12.54
CA LEU A 131 33.32 36.04 -13.97
C LEU A 131 31.92 36.63 -14.22
N GLU A 132 31.76 37.44 -15.28
CA GLU A 132 30.45 37.93 -15.78
C GLU A 132 29.80 36.95 -16.76
#